data_AF-G0MHM6-F1
#
_entry.id   AF-G0MHM6-F1
#
_cell.length_a   1.000
_cell.length_b   1.000
_cell.length_c   1.000
_cell.angle_alpha   90.00
_cell.angle_beta   90.00
_cell.angle_gamma   90.00
#
_symmetry.space_group_name_H-M   'P 1'
#
loop_
_entity.id
_entity.type
_entity.pdbx_description
1 polymer ?
#
loop_
_entity_poly.entity_id
_entity_poly.type
_entity_poly.pdbx_seq_one_letter_code
_entity_poly.pdbx_strand_id
1 'polypeptide(L)'
;MLGCFRRWVGRPLDPKVIQEKKLKTMKKKAQKKLAVLRKLYRRQSNKRKHALQFHLFDFAEFIDIYTSQRNQIKRIPLEECIEGLQRVIGDMKRLEITMKKHKLGIFPWMAQSWNNYWSNRAYDREEARRIREENRRMDSIPFRP
;
A
#
# COMPACT_ATOMS: atom_id res chain seq x y z
N MET A 1 13.31 -20.04 53.48
CA MET A 1 12.76 -20.62 52.23
C MET A 1 13.10 -19.74 51.02
N LEU A 2 14.36 -19.66 50.58
CA LEU A 2 14.78 -18.80 49.46
C LEU A 2 15.88 -19.45 48.58
N GLY A 3 15.82 -20.78 48.38
CA GLY A 3 16.92 -21.53 47.75
C GLY A 3 16.70 -22.01 46.31
N CYS A 4 15.48 -22.03 45.79
CA CYS A 4 15.17 -22.91 44.65
C CYS A 4 14.90 -22.24 43.29
N PHE A 5 14.87 -20.91 43.19
CA PHE A 5 14.50 -20.24 41.93
C PHE A 5 15.68 -19.86 41.00
N ARG A 6 16.94 -20.09 41.38
CA ARG A 6 18.11 -19.71 40.56
C ARG A 6 18.55 -20.72 39.50
N ARG A 7 17.90 -21.88 39.38
CA ARG A 7 18.34 -22.98 38.49
C ARG A 7 17.70 -22.99 37.09
N TRP A 8 16.86 -22.00 36.79
CA TRP A 8 16.14 -21.88 35.51
C TRP A 8 16.62 -20.72 34.63
N VAL A 9 17.79 -20.13 34.93
CA VAL A 9 18.43 -19.19 34.02
C VAL A 9 19.26 -20.02 33.04
N GLY A 10 18.66 -20.28 31.88
CA GLY A 10 19.11 -21.23 30.88
C GLY A 10 20.59 -21.08 30.50
N ARG A 11 21.20 -22.23 30.16
CA ARG A 11 22.52 -22.29 29.54
C ARG A 11 22.61 -21.26 28.39
N PRO A 12 23.75 -20.56 28.23
CA PRO A 12 23.92 -19.65 27.11
C PRO A 12 23.65 -20.43 25.82
N LEU A 13 22.63 -20.00 25.08
CA LEU A 13 22.28 -20.57 23.79
C LEU A 13 23.44 -20.31 22.83
N ASP A 14 23.85 -21.34 22.10
CA ASP A 14 24.84 -21.23 21.02
C ASP A 14 24.45 -20.05 20.09
N PRO A 15 25.38 -19.11 19.81
CA PRO A 15 25.14 -17.97 18.91
C PRO A 15 24.45 -18.34 17.61
N LYS A 16 24.75 -19.52 17.03
CA LYS A 16 24.09 -20.00 15.80
C LYS A 16 22.59 -20.22 15.98
N VAL A 17 22.19 -20.83 17.09
CA VAL A 17 20.77 -21.09 17.40
C VAL A 17 20.00 -19.77 17.58
N ILE A 18 20.66 -18.75 18.16
CA ILE A 18 20.09 -17.40 18.29
C ILE A 18 19.89 -16.77 16.91
N GLN A 19 20.87 -16.86 16.01
CA GLN A 19 20.78 -16.33 14.66
C GLN A 19 19.70 -17.02 13.83
N GLU A 20 19.56 -18.34 13.90
CA GLU A 20 18.50 -19.06 13.21
C GLU A 20 17.10 -18.68 13.72
N LYS A 21 16.93 -18.52 15.03
CA LYS A 21 15.67 -18.01 15.60
C LYS A 21 15.38 -16.61 15.09
N LYS A 22 16.38 -15.72 15.05
CA LYS A 22 16.24 -14.37 14.47
C LYS A 22 15.81 -14.45 13.01
N LEU A 23 16.46 -15.27 12.18
CA LEU A 23 16.11 -15.47 10.78
C LEU A 23 14.66 -15.93 10.60
N LYS A 24 14.20 -16.91 11.39
CA LYS A 24 12.80 -17.38 11.38
C LYS A 24 11.82 -16.26 11.73
N THR A 25 12.13 -15.44 12.74
CA THR A 25 11.27 -14.30 13.10
C THR A 25 11.23 -13.22 12.01
N MET A 26 12.37 -12.94 11.38
CA MET A 26 12.49 -11.98 10.29
C MET A 26 11.74 -12.43 9.04
N LYS A 27 11.84 -13.70 8.66
CA LYS A 27 11.05 -14.32 7.60
C LYS A 27 9.55 -14.12 7.83
N LYS A 28 9.05 -14.44 9.03
CA LYS A 28 7.64 -14.25 9.38
C LYS A 28 7.21 -12.78 9.29
N LYS A 29 8.07 -11.84 9.73
CA LYS A 29 7.79 -10.39 9.61
C LYS A 29 7.71 -9.95 8.15
N ALA A 30 8.65 -10.38 7.31
CA ALA A 30 8.66 -10.07 5.88
C ALA A 30 7.42 -10.62 5.16
N GLN A 31 7.06 -11.89 5.41
CA GLN A 31 5.86 -12.51 4.84
C GLN A 31 4.57 -11.79 5.26
N LYS A 32 4.43 -11.43 6.54
CA LYS A 32 3.29 -10.63 7.01
C LYS A 32 3.22 -9.28 6.29
N LYS A 33 4.36 -8.63 6.08
CA LYS A 33 4.43 -7.34 5.40
C LYS A 33 4.06 -7.45 3.92
N LEU A 34 4.56 -8.48 3.24
CA LEU A 34 4.19 -8.80 1.86
C LEU A 34 2.69 -9.05 1.73
N ALA A 35 2.06 -9.75 2.68
CA ALA A 35 0.61 -9.96 2.69
C ALA A 35 -0.18 -8.65 2.82
N VAL A 36 0.28 -7.70 3.64
CA VAL A 36 -0.30 -6.35 3.73
C VAL A 36 -0.18 -5.61 2.40
N LEU A 37 1.00 -5.64 1.77
CA LEU A 37 1.22 -5.02 0.47
C LEU A 37 0.34 -5.63 -0.62
N ARG A 38 0.16 -6.96 -0.65
CA ARG A 38 -0.77 -7.63 -1.58
C ARG A 38 -2.21 -7.16 -1.38
N LYS A 39 -2.65 -6.96 -0.13
CA LYS A 39 -3.99 -6.39 0.17
C LYS A 39 -4.12 -4.95 -0.32
N LEU A 40 -3.09 -4.13 -0.14
CA LEU A 40 -3.08 -2.74 -0.63
C LEU A 40 -3.05 -2.68 -2.15
N TYR A 41 -2.28 -3.55 -2.79
CA TYR A 41 -2.16 -3.67 -4.24
C TYR A 41 -3.51 -3.98 -4.90
N ARG A 42 -4.31 -4.90 -4.33
CA ARG A 42 -5.66 -5.20 -4.83
C ARG A 42 -6.57 -3.96 -4.89
N ARG A 43 -6.31 -2.97 -4.03
CA ARG A 43 -7.09 -1.72 -3.94
C ARG A 43 -6.55 -0.60 -4.84
N GLN A 44 -5.43 -0.81 -5.53
CA GLN A 44 -4.86 0.18 -6.46
C GLN A 44 -5.59 0.18 -7.80
N SER A 45 -5.54 1.29 -8.53
CA SER A 45 -6.07 1.39 -9.89
C SER A 45 -5.26 0.55 -10.87
N ASN A 46 -5.90 0.07 -11.95
CA ASN A 46 -5.26 -0.81 -12.93
C ASN A 46 -4.01 -0.20 -13.58
N LYS A 47 -4.00 1.12 -13.85
CA LYS A 47 -2.82 1.83 -14.37
C LYS A 47 -1.59 1.68 -13.47
N ARG A 48 -1.77 1.64 -12.15
CA ARG A 48 -0.67 1.52 -11.18
C ARG A 48 -0.32 0.08 -10.82
N LYS A 49 -1.25 -0.86 -11.03
CA LYS A 49 -1.00 -2.29 -10.78
C LYS A 49 0.18 -2.82 -11.60
N HIS A 50 0.35 -2.39 -12.84
CA HIS A 50 1.49 -2.83 -13.66
C HIS A 50 2.83 -2.39 -13.07
N ALA A 51 2.97 -1.12 -12.68
CA ALA A 51 4.20 -0.61 -12.07
C ALA A 51 4.51 -1.27 -10.70
N LEU A 52 3.48 -1.57 -9.91
CA LEU A 52 3.64 -2.13 -8.57
C LEU A 52 3.79 -3.66 -8.55
N GLN A 53 3.49 -4.33 -9.67
CA GLN A 53 3.53 -5.79 -9.78
C GLN A 53 4.95 -6.32 -9.64
N PHE A 54 5.92 -5.73 -10.37
CA PHE A 54 7.33 -6.13 -10.33
C PHE A 54 7.88 -6.10 -8.91
N HIS A 55 7.67 -5.00 -8.18
CA HIS A 55 8.10 -4.89 -6.78
C HIS A 55 7.54 -5.99 -5.87
N LEU A 56 6.30 -6.44 -6.07
CA LEU A 56 5.72 -7.53 -5.26
C LEU A 56 6.31 -8.90 -5.58
N PHE A 57 6.69 -9.13 -6.84
CA PHE A 57 7.38 -10.35 -7.27
C PHE A 57 8.81 -10.36 -6.73
N ASP A 58 9.56 -9.28 -6.91
CA ASP A 58 10.94 -9.13 -6.42
C ASP A 58 11.00 -9.37 -4.91
N PHE A 59 10.05 -8.81 -4.15
CA PHE A 59 9.99 -9.01 -2.70
C PHE A 59 9.69 -10.44 -2.28
N ALA A 60 8.90 -11.19 -3.05
CA ALA A 60 8.68 -12.60 -2.78
C ALA A 60 9.95 -13.40 -3.06
N GLU A 61 10.61 -13.10 -4.18
CA GLU A 61 11.86 -13.74 -4.58
C GLU A 61 12.99 -13.46 -3.58
N PHE A 62 13.16 -12.21 -3.13
CA PHE A 62 14.17 -11.86 -2.12
C PHE A 62 13.95 -12.58 -0.79
N ILE A 63 12.69 -12.71 -0.34
CA ILE A 63 12.39 -13.50 0.87
C ILE A 63 12.85 -14.95 0.68
N ASP A 64 12.60 -15.54 -0.49
CA ASP A 64 13.00 -16.90 -0.77
C ASP A 64 14.53 -17.01 -0.92
N ILE A 65 15.19 -16.02 -1.52
CA ILE A 65 16.66 -15.98 -1.64
C ILE A 65 17.32 -16.05 -0.26
N TYR A 66 16.87 -15.24 0.69
CA TYR A 66 17.48 -15.16 2.03
C TYR A 66 17.00 -16.25 3.00
N THR A 67 16.04 -17.10 2.60
CA THR A 67 15.46 -18.11 3.51
C THR A 67 15.41 -19.53 2.97
N SER A 68 15.69 -19.74 1.68
CA SER A 68 15.71 -21.05 1.07
C SER A 68 16.93 -21.85 1.52
N GLN A 69 16.71 -23.09 1.94
CA GLN A 69 17.77 -24.04 2.24
C GLN A 69 18.65 -24.34 1.02
N ARG A 70 18.12 -24.21 -0.21
CA ARG A 70 18.95 -24.32 -1.43
C ARG A 70 20.00 -23.23 -1.54
N ASN A 71 19.79 -22.07 -0.92
CA ASN A 71 20.81 -21.02 -0.84
C ASN A 71 21.73 -21.16 0.38
N GLN A 72 21.56 -22.18 1.25
CA GLN A 72 22.63 -22.60 2.16
C GLN A 72 23.74 -23.35 1.40
N ILE A 73 23.48 -23.78 0.16
CA ILE A 73 24.48 -24.31 -0.78
C ILE A 73 25.36 -23.16 -1.32
N LYS A 74 24.82 -21.94 -1.42
CA LYS A 74 25.60 -20.71 -1.59
C LYS A 74 26.06 -20.29 -0.18
N ARG A 75 27.34 -20.03 0.03
CA ARG A 75 27.93 -19.75 1.36
C ARG A 75 27.53 -18.37 1.93
N ILE A 76 26.25 -18.01 1.94
CA ILE A 76 25.80 -16.73 2.50
C ILE A 76 25.72 -16.88 4.03
N PRO A 77 26.48 -16.08 4.80
CA PRO A 77 26.41 -16.09 6.25
C PRO A 77 24.99 -15.80 6.76
N LEU A 78 24.60 -16.41 7.87
CA LEU A 78 23.29 -16.18 8.50
C LEU A 78 23.06 -14.69 8.83
N GLU A 79 24.13 -13.97 9.16
CA GLU A 79 24.12 -12.53 9.43
C GLU A 79 23.71 -11.74 8.20
N GLU A 80 24.31 -12.01 7.04
CA GLU A 80 23.95 -11.37 5.77
C GLU A 80 22.50 -11.66 5.36
N CYS A 81 22.03 -12.90 5.58
CA CYS A 81 20.63 -13.25 5.36
C CYS A 81 19.67 -12.43 6.24
N ILE A 82 20.04 -12.20 7.51
CA ILE A 82 19.25 -11.39 8.43
C ILE A 82 19.25 -9.93 7.98
N GLU A 83 20.41 -9.37 7.65
CA GLU A 83 20.52 -7.99 7.17
C GLU A 83 19.77 -7.76 5.86
N GLY A 84 19.89 -8.68 4.90
CA GLY A 84 19.14 -8.65 3.64
C GLY A 84 17.63 -8.61 3.90
N LEU A 85 17.12 -9.47 4.77
CA LEU A 85 15.71 -9.44 5.16
C LEU A 85 15.30 -8.14 5.88
N GLN A 86 16.18 -7.54 6.69
CA GLN A 86 15.92 -6.24 7.31
C GLN A 86 15.76 -5.14 6.25
N ARG A 87 16.65 -5.09 5.25
CA ARG A 87 16.58 -4.14 4.14
C ARG A 87 15.29 -4.32 3.33
N VAL A 88 14.98 -5.56 2.94
CA VAL A 88 13.74 -5.90 2.23
C VAL A 88 12.50 -5.46 3.00
N ILE A 89 12.45 -5.68 4.33
CA ILE A 89 11.35 -5.19 5.16
C ILE A 89 11.28 -3.65 5.17
N GLY A 90 12.41 -2.97 5.18
CA GLY A 90 12.50 -1.52 5.05
C GLY A 90 11.89 -1.02 3.74
N ASP A 91 12.24 -1.65 2.63
CA ASP A 91 11.71 -1.33 1.30
C ASP A 91 10.21 -1.60 1.20
N MET A 92 9.75 -2.72 1.76
CA MET A 92 8.32 -3.01 1.87
C MET A 92 7.56 -1.94 2.67
N LYS A 93 8.16 -1.38 3.74
CA LYS A 93 7.55 -0.28 4.51
C LYS A 93 7.47 1.00 3.67
N ARG A 94 8.53 1.33 2.93
CA ARG A 94 8.53 2.50 2.03
C ARG A 94 7.44 2.36 0.97
N LEU A 95 7.34 1.19 0.33
CA LEU A 95 6.30 0.92 -0.66
C LEU A 95 4.89 1.00 -0.05
N GLU A 96 4.69 0.52 1.18
CA GLU A 96 3.41 0.62 1.87
C GLU A 96 2.98 2.09 2.04
N ILE A 97 3.90 2.96 2.46
CA ILE A 97 3.64 4.40 2.62
C ILE A 97 3.23 5.01 1.27
N THR A 98 3.96 4.69 0.20
CA THR A 98 3.65 5.14 -1.17
C THR A 98 2.26 4.67 -1.61
N MET A 99 1.95 3.39 -1.46
CA MET A 99 0.63 2.84 -1.79
C MET A 99 -0.51 3.48 -0.98
N LYS A 100 -0.28 3.82 0.30
CA LYS A 100 -1.27 4.51 1.14
C LYS A 100 -1.49 5.97 0.72
N LYS A 101 -0.41 6.73 0.47
CA LYS A 101 -0.47 8.12 -0.03
C LYS A 101 -1.25 8.20 -1.34
N HIS A 102 -1.06 7.23 -2.21
CA HIS A 102 -1.78 7.16 -3.48
C HIS A 102 -3.29 6.97 -3.34
N LYS A 103 -3.77 6.27 -2.29
CA LYS A 103 -5.20 6.19 -1.99
C LYS A 103 -5.74 7.55 -1.52
N LEU A 104 -4.96 8.29 -0.74
CA LEU A 104 -5.32 9.61 -0.25
C LEU A 104 -5.32 10.68 -1.34
N GLY A 105 -4.47 10.60 -2.38
CA GLY A 105 -4.45 11.60 -3.45
C GLY A 105 -5.60 11.49 -4.46
N ILE A 106 -6.23 10.33 -4.59
CA ILE A 106 -7.36 10.12 -5.52
C ILE A 106 -8.65 10.72 -4.95
N PHE A 107 -8.80 10.75 -3.63
CA PHE A 107 -10.03 11.21 -2.97
C PHE A 107 -10.26 12.73 -3.11
N PRO A 108 -9.27 13.62 -2.93
CA PRO A 108 -9.39 15.05 -3.21
C PRO A 108 -9.72 15.34 -4.67
N TRP A 109 -9.09 14.64 -5.63
CA TRP A 109 -9.38 14.84 -7.05
C TRP A 109 -10.81 14.39 -7.41
N MET A 110 -11.27 13.25 -6.87
CA MET A 110 -12.66 12.83 -7.04
C MET A 110 -13.65 13.78 -6.38
N ALA A 111 -13.37 14.26 -5.15
CA ALA A 111 -14.20 15.24 -4.47
C ALA A 111 -14.26 16.58 -5.23
N GLN A 112 -13.14 17.04 -5.78
CA GLN A 112 -13.07 18.25 -6.60
C GLN A 112 -13.83 18.08 -7.92
N SER A 113 -13.66 16.94 -8.60
CA SER A 113 -14.40 16.63 -9.84
C SER A 113 -15.90 16.53 -9.59
N TRP A 114 -16.30 15.94 -8.46
CA TRP A 114 -17.68 15.85 -8.02
C TRP A 114 -18.26 17.24 -7.73
N ASN A 115 -17.56 18.08 -6.96
CA ASN A 115 -17.98 19.47 -6.70
C ASN A 115 -18.12 20.28 -7.99
N ASN A 116 -17.17 20.18 -8.93
CA ASN A 116 -17.25 20.86 -10.22
C ASN A 116 -18.48 20.39 -11.03
N TYR A 117 -18.77 19.09 -11.02
CA TYR A 117 -19.96 18.55 -11.68
C TYR A 117 -21.26 19.11 -11.09
N TRP A 118 -21.37 19.19 -9.76
CA TRP A 118 -22.55 19.76 -9.11
C TRP A 118 -22.70 21.27 -9.37
N SER A 119 -21.61 22.03 -9.32
CA SER A 119 -21.60 23.45 -9.63
C SER A 119 -22.04 23.72 -11.07
N ASN A 120 -21.47 22.98 -12.04
CA ASN A 120 -21.85 23.13 -13.45
C ASN A 120 -23.31 22.74 -13.69
N ARG A 121 -23.80 21.69 -13.02
CA ARG A 121 -25.21 21.29 -13.12
C ARG A 121 -26.17 22.34 -12.53
N ALA A 122 -25.75 23.08 -11.50
CA ALA A 122 -26.52 24.19 -10.97
C ALA A 122 -26.55 25.36 -11.96
N TYR A 123 -25.39 25.68 -12.55
CA TYR A 123 -25.24 26.68 -13.61
C TYR A 123 -26.11 26.36 -14.84
N ASP A 124 -26.03 25.14 -15.37
CA ASP A 124 -26.83 24.69 -16.53
C ASP A 124 -28.35 24.79 -16.28
N ARG A 125 -28.78 24.56 -15.03
CA ARG A 125 -30.19 24.74 -14.63
C ARG A 125 -30.61 26.20 -14.55
N GLU A 126 -29.70 27.11 -14.25
CA GLU A 126 -29.95 28.56 -14.27
C GLU A 126 -29.97 29.08 -15.69
N GLU A 127 -29.01 28.66 -16.52
CA GLU A 127 -28.98 28.95 -17.96
C GLU A 127 -30.28 28.50 -18.65
N ALA A 128 -30.71 27.25 -18.39
CA ALA A 128 -31.96 26.73 -18.94
C ALA A 128 -33.20 27.46 -18.42
N ARG A 129 -33.16 28.04 -17.21
CA ARG A 129 -34.23 28.90 -16.70
C ARG A 129 -34.24 30.24 -17.41
N ARG A 130 -33.07 30.87 -17.59
CA ARG A 130 -32.93 32.13 -18.34
C ARG A 130 -33.41 32.00 -19.77
N ILE A 131 -33.00 30.96 -20.48
CA ILE A 131 -33.42 30.71 -21.88
C ILE A 131 -34.94 30.52 -21.97
N ARG A 132 -35.56 29.80 -21.02
CA ARG A 132 -37.03 29.66 -20.99
C ARG A 132 -37.75 30.98 -20.70
N GLU A 133 -37.22 31.79 -19.79
CA GLU A 133 -37.76 33.10 -19.45
C GLU A 133 -37.66 34.05 -20.65
N GLU A 134 -36.52 34.03 -21.35
CA GLU A 134 -36.25 34.81 -22.55
C GLU A 134 -37.19 34.40 -23.70
N ASN A 135 -37.33 33.10 -23.96
CA ASN A 135 -38.28 32.60 -24.96
C ASN A 135 -39.73 33.00 -24.63
N ARG A 136 -40.15 32.91 -23.36
CA ARG A 136 -41.48 33.39 -22.93
C ARG A 136 -41.68 34.88 -23.20
N ARG A 137 -40.64 35.70 -22.99
CA ARG A 137 -40.70 37.14 -23.26
C ARG A 137 -40.80 37.42 -24.75
N MET A 138 -40.06 36.69 -25.58
CA MET A 138 -40.11 36.81 -27.05
C MET A 138 -41.48 36.37 -27.61
N ASP A 139 -42.04 35.27 -27.10
CA ASP A 139 -43.37 34.78 -27.50
C ASP A 139 -44.53 35.69 -27.03
N SER A 140 -44.27 36.56 -26.03
CA SER A 140 -45.25 37.52 -25.51
C SER A 140 -45.29 38.86 -26.27
N ILE A 141 -44.46 39.05 -27.29
CA ILE A 141 -44.47 40.25 -28.12
C ILE A 141 -45.67 40.14 -29.08
N PRO A 142 -46.74 40.96 -28.93
CA PRO A 142 -47.86 40.92 -29.84
C PRO A 142 -47.37 41.35 -31.22
N PHE A 143 -47.58 40.50 -32.22
CA PHE A 143 -47.37 40.84 -33.62
C PHE A 143 -48.27 42.03 -33.95
N ARG A 144 -47.69 43.24 -34.06
CA ARG A 144 -48.41 44.38 -34.63
C ARG A 144 -48.42 44.19 -36.15
N PRO A 145 -49.60 44.08 -36.80
CA PRO A 145 -49.70 44.01 -38.24
C PRO A 145 -49.20 45.29 -38.92
#